data_AF-A0A970N8H2-F1
#
_entry.id   AF-A0A970N8H2-F1
#
_cell.length_a   1.000
_cell.length_b   1.000
_cell.length_c   1.000
_cell.angle_alpha   90.00
_cell.angle_beta   90.00
_cell.angle_gamma   90.00
#
_symmetry.space_group_name_H-M   'P 1'
#
loop_
_entity.id
_entity.type
_entity.pdbx_description
1 polymer ?
#
loop_
_entity_poly.entity_id
_entity_poly.type
_entity_poly.pdbx_seq_one_letter_code
_entity_poly.pdbx_strand_id
1 'polypeptide(L)' 'MFKLILASNSPRRKDLLNQIQIDFVVEPADIEEVLDETHTAQE' A
#
# COMPACT_ATOMS: atom_id res chain seq x y z
N MET A 1 0.27 -15.71 14.45
CA MET A 1 -0.56 -14.50 14.23
C MET A 1 0.22 -13.61 13.27
N PHE A 2 -0.40 -13.15 12.18
CA PHE A 2 0.28 -12.36 11.14
C PHE A 2 0.15 -10.86 11.41
N LYS A 3 1.17 -10.08 11.04
CA LYS A 3 1.14 -8.62 11.09
C LYS A 3 0.77 -8.08 9.70
N LEU A 4 -0.13 -7.11 9.65
CA LEU A 4 -0.43 -6.38 8.41
C LEU A 4 0.58 -5.23 8.24
N ILE A 5 1.16 -5.12 7.04
CA ILE A 5 2.14 -4.08 6.71
C ILE A 5 1.59 -3.22 5.58
N LEU A 6 1.52 -1.91 5.79
CA LEU A 6 1.30 -0.93 4.73
C LEU A 6 2.64 -0.63 4.05
N ALA A 7 2.90 -1.35 2.96
CA ALA A 7 4.08 -1.18 2.12
C ALA A 7 3.98 0.02 1.16
N SER A 8 3.48 1.16 1.63
CA SER A 8 3.28 2.36 0.80
C SER A 8 3.56 3.64 1.58
N ASN A 9 4.28 4.56 0.94
CA ASN A 9 4.50 5.93 1.43
C ASN A 9 3.29 6.87 1.26
N SER A 10 2.15 6.38 0.73
CA SER A 10 0.99 7.24 0.46
C SER A 10 0.24 7.62 1.74
N PRO A 11 0.16 8.92 2.11
CA PRO A 11 -0.60 9.36 3.29
C PRO A 11 -2.08 8.99 3.19
N ARG A 12 -2.64 9.07 1.97
CA ARG A 12 -4.05 8.71 1.70
C ARG A 12 -4.35 7.25 2.02
N ARG A 13 -3.44 6.32 1.70
CA ARG A 13 -3.63 4.88 2.00
C ARG A 13 -3.58 4.62 3.51
N LYS A 14 -2.72 5.34 4.24
CA LYS A 14 -2.67 5.28 5.71
C LYS A 14 -3.99 5.76 6.32
N ASP A 15 -4.54 6.87 5.83
CA ASP A 15 -5.81 7.42 6.34
C ASP A 15 -6.99 6.47 6.09
N LEU A 16 -7.02 5.78 4.95
CA LEU A 16 -8.04 4.76 4.67
C LEU A 16 -7.92 3.55 5.60
N LEU A 17 -6.70 3.06 5.85
CA LEU A 17 -6.47 1.94 6.79
C LEU A 17 -6.84 2.29 8.23
N ASN A 18 -6.61 3.54 8.66
CA ASN A 18 -7.04 4.00 9.97
C ASN A 18 -8.57 3.99 10.15
N GLN A 19 -9.33 4.27 9.08
CA GLN A 19 -10.81 4.30 9.13
C GLN A 19 -11.42 2.93 9.38
N ILE A 20 -10.76 1.85 8.93
CA ILE A 20 -11.27 0.48 9.09
C ILE A 20 -10.85 -0.18 10.40
N GLN A 21 -10.14 0.54 11.29
CA GLN A 21 -9.77 0.10 12.65
C GLN A 21 -9.03 -1.25 12.70
N ILE A 22 -8.18 -1.52 11.72
CA ILE A 22 -7.30 -2.70 11.69
C ILE A 22 -5.92 -2.31 12.23
N ASP A 23 -5.27 -3.20 12.98
CA ASP A 23 -3.87 -3.01 13.39
C ASP A 23 -2.92 -3.24 12.21
N PHE A 24 -2.09 -2.26 11.89
CA PHE A 24 -1.07 -2.36 10.85
C PHE A 24 0.19 -1.56 11.20
N VAL A 25 1.30 -1.91 10.55
CA VAL A 25 2.57 -1.16 10.62
C VAL A 25 2.83 -0.51 9.27
N VAL A 26 3.38 0.70 9.25
CA VAL A 26 3.80 1.37 8.01
C VAL A 26 5.27 1.10 7.78
N GLU A 27 5.59 0.31 6.75
CA GLU A 27 6.96 0.04 6.31
C GLU A 27 7.02 0.27 4.79
N PRO A 28 7.28 1.51 4.33
CA PRO A 28 7.26 1.81 2.91
C PRO A 28 8.41 1.11 2.18
N ALA A 29 8.13 0.66 0.95
CA ALA A 29 9.17 0.11 0.09
C ALA A 29 10.02 1.23 -0.54
N ASP A 30 11.33 1.02 -0.58
CA ASP A 30 12.27 1.87 -1.31
C ASP A 30 12.40 1.36 -2.75
N ILE A 31 11.30 1.48 -3.50
CA ILE A 31 11.21 1.07 -4.90
C ILE A 31 10.35 2.06 -5.67
N GLU A 32 10.76 2.34 -6.90
CA GLU A 32 10.00 3.17 -7.83
C GLU A 32 8.82 2.38 -8.41
N GLU A 33 7.65 3.01 -8.43
CA GLU A 33 6.44 2.42 -9.00
C GLU A 33 6.52 2.53 -10.53
N VAL A 34 7.05 1.48 -11.19
CA VAL A 34 7.21 1.42 -12.64
C VAL A 34 6.01 0.70 -13.27
N LEU A 35 5.34 1.37 -14.20
CA LEU A 35 4.31 0.76 -15.03
C LEU A 35 4.99 -0.09 -16.12
N ASP A 36 4.70 -1.39 -16.12
CA ASP A 36 5.08 -2.27 -17.22
C ASP A 36 4.09 -2.09 -18.38
N GLU A 37 4.56 -1.50 -19.48
CA GLU A 37 3.73 -1.20 -20.66
C GLU A 37 3.16 -2.43 -21.36
N THR A 38 3.65 -3.63 -21.06
CA THR A 38 3.06 -4.89 -21.57
C THR A 38 1.76 -5.26 -20.84
N HIS A 39 1.46 -4.60 -19.72
CA HIS A 39 0.21 -4.76 -18.98
C HIS A 39 -0.80 -3.65 -19.33
N THR A 40 -2.04 -4.05 -19.57
CA THR A 40 -3.16 -3.11 -19.72
C THR A 40 -3.80 -2.81 -18.37
N ALA A 41 -4.38 -1.61 -18.22
CA ALA A 41 -5.21 -1.30 -17.06
C ALA A 41 -6.37 -2.33 -16.93
N GLN A 42 -6.67 -2.73 -15.71
CA GLN A 42 -7.80 -3.61 -15.38
C GLN A 42 -8.98 -2.73 -14.93
N GLU A 43 -10.18 -3.06 -15.42
CA GLU A 43 -11.45 -2.42 -15.02
C GLU A 43 -11.99 -2.96 -13.70
#